data_AF-A0A9W6XIV3-F1
#
_entry.id   AF-A0A9W6XIV3-F1
#
_cell.length_a   1.000
_cell.length_b   1.000
_cell.length_c   1.000
_cell.angle_alpha   90.00
_cell.angle_beta   90.00
_cell.angle_gamma   90.00
#
_symmetry.space_group_name_H-M   'P 1'
#
loop_
_entity.id
_entity.type
_entity.pdbx_description
1 polymer ?
#
loop_
_entity_poly.entity_id
_entity_poly.type
_entity_poly.pdbx_seq_one_letter_code
_entity_poly.pdbx_strand_id
1 'polypeptide(L)'
;MVIYCLSSFGLDRTKIDINLAVFPVGWFERNASVIADPVQTEMIYKALKSLQIFTALDFLLRIGVNLVFAYRLTRVADLVKDPSQNVTRLYPKRHHLSAGLLVLFAIGLVVVVEESMRTSALACKPHPECAVKAHRWTRVRSGSLTQCPCLTLIDQDVAPKNFFEWIHPTDVTDNVVQLATTGDLRTIQLINRYFPELPNELRSCRHLRHLCVCYYRSSLDLN
;
A
#
# COMPACT_ATOMS: atom_id res chain seq x y z
N MET A 1 -17.28 2.93 -19.50
CA MET A 1 -16.89 2.08 -18.35
C MET A 1 -17.31 2.69 -17.01
N VAL A 2 -16.97 3.95 -16.72
CA VAL A 2 -17.39 4.65 -15.47
C VAL A 2 -18.92 4.72 -15.31
N ILE A 3 -19.66 4.97 -16.40
CA ILE A 3 -21.14 5.02 -16.38
C ILE A 3 -21.76 3.66 -16.00
N TYR A 4 -21.20 2.57 -16.54
CA TYR A 4 -21.66 1.22 -16.23
C TYR A 4 -21.35 0.83 -14.77
N CYS A 5 -20.18 1.22 -14.26
CA CYS A 5 -19.84 1.04 -12.86
C CYS A 5 -20.79 1.85 -11.96
N LEU A 6 -21.08 3.11 -12.29
CA LEU A 6 -22.04 3.93 -11.54
C LEU A 6 -23.47 3.38 -11.58
N SER A 7 -23.90 2.80 -12.71
CA SER A 7 -25.24 2.23 -12.84
C SER A 7 -25.38 0.84 -12.20
N SER A 8 -24.30 0.07 -12.12
CA SER A 8 -24.31 -1.28 -11.54
C SER A 8 -23.97 -1.31 -10.05
N PHE A 9 -23.40 -0.24 -9.50
CA PHE A 9 -23.02 -0.19 -8.08
C PHE A 9 -24.23 0.14 -7.20
N GLY A 10 -25.02 -0.90 -6.89
CA GLY A 10 -26.15 -0.82 -5.97
C GLY A 10 -25.70 -0.92 -4.52
N LEU A 11 -25.18 0.18 -3.95
CA LEU A 11 -24.93 0.24 -2.51
C LEU A 11 -26.27 0.47 -1.79
N ASP A 12 -26.78 -0.55 -1.11
CA ASP A 12 -28.06 -0.54 -0.41
C ASP A 12 -27.98 0.34 0.86
N ARG A 13 -28.20 1.65 0.68
CA ARG A 13 -28.08 2.65 1.75
C ARG A 13 -29.02 2.39 2.93
N THR A 14 -30.14 1.72 2.71
CA THR A 14 -31.11 1.40 3.77
C THR A 14 -30.56 0.40 4.79
N LYS A 15 -29.82 -0.62 4.31
CA LYS A 15 -29.14 -1.57 5.20
C LYS A 15 -28.00 -0.93 5.97
N ILE A 16 -27.29 0.02 5.36
CA ILE A 16 -26.22 0.75 6.04
C ILE A 16 -26.81 1.58 7.19
N ASP A 17 -27.91 2.29 6.95
CA ASP A 17 -28.55 3.14 7.96
C ASP A 17 -29.09 2.33 9.15
N ILE A 18 -29.70 1.16 8.89
CA ILE A 18 -30.13 0.22 9.93
C ILE A 18 -28.93 -0.32 10.71
N ASN A 19 -27.85 -0.72 10.03
CA ASN A 19 -26.64 -1.20 10.70
C ASN A 19 -25.96 -0.09 11.53
N LEU A 20 -25.98 1.17 11.09
CA LEU A 20 -25.45 2.30 11.86
C LEU A 20 -26.31 2.66 13.09
N ALA A 21 -27.61 2.35 13.05
CA ALA A 21 -28.48 2.49 14.21
C ALA A 21 -28.23 1.41 15.29
N VAL A 22 -27.78 0.21 14.87
CA VAL A 22 -27.52 -0.93 15.77
C VAL A 22 -26.07 -0.97 16.24
N PHE A 23 -25.11 -0.64 15.38
CA PHE A 23 -23.69 -0.68 15.67
C PHE A 23 -23.11 0.74 15.77
N PRO A 24 -22.40 1.08 16.86
CA PRO A 24 -21.75 2.38 16.95
C PRO A 24 -20.76 2.56 15.79
N VAL A 25 -20.65 3.80 15.31
CA VAL A 25 -19.79 4.17 14.18
C VAL A 25 -18.37 3.61 14.40
N GLY A 26 -17.83 2.88 13.42
CA GLY A 26 -16.52 2.25 13.53
C GLY A 26 -16.51 0.80 14.03
N TRP A 27 -17.59 0.28 14.62
CA TRP A 27 -17.62 -1.10 15.16
C TRP A 27 -17.59 -2.15 14.05
N PHE A 28 -18.35 -1.93 12.97
CA PHE A 28 -18.33 -2.81 11.81
C PHE A 28 -16.97 -2.79 11.12
N GLU A 29 -16.38 -1.62 10.87
CA GLU A 29 -15.04 -1.55 10.26
C GLU A 29 -13.97 -2.20 11.15
N ARG A 30 -14.07 -2.03 12.48
CA ARG A 30 -13.14 -2.65 13.43
C ARG A 30 -13.28 -4.18 13.45
N ASN A 31 -14.49 -4.73 13.43
CA ASN A 31 -14.67 -6.18 13.37
C ASN A 31 -14.34 -6.77 12.00
N ALA A 32 -14.71 -6.08 10.92
CA ALA A 32 -14.37 -6.50 9.57
C ALA A 32 -12.86 -6.51 9.33
N SER A 33 -12.11 -5.55 9.89
CA SER A 33 -10.64 -5.53 9.81
C SER A 33 -9.94 -6.60 10.65
N VAL A 34 -10.60 -7.13 11.68
CA VAL A 34 -10.11 -8.29 12.44
C VAL A 34 -10.30 -9.60 11.67
N ILE A 35 -11.32 -9.70 10.81
CA ILE A 35 -11.68 -10.91 10.07
C ILE A 35 -11.06 -10.93 8.66
N ALA A 36 -10.93 -9.78 8.02
CA ALA A 36 -10.37 -9.67 6.67
C ALA A 36 -8.86 -9.92 6.68
N ASP A 37 -8.36 -10.60 5.64
CA ASP A 37 -6.92 -10.80 5.45
C ASP A 37 -6.22 -9.42 5.40
N PRO A 38 -5.39 -9.11 6.40
CA PRO A 38 -4.77 -7.80 6.51
C PRO A 38 -3.76 -7.54 5.39
N VAL A 39 -3.24 -8.58 4.73
CA VAL A 39 -2.37 -8.44 3.56
C VAL A 39 -3.18 -7.99 2.34
N GLN A 40 -4.35 -8.59 2.12
CA GLN A 40 -5.23 -8.24 0.99
C GLN A 40 -5.81 -6.84 1.14
N THR A 41 -6.26 -6.48 2.34
CA THR A 41 -6.82 -5.14 2.58
C THR A 41 -5.77 -4.05 2.37
N GLU A 42 -4.55 -4.21 2.87
CA GLU A 42 -3.46 -3.26 2.63
C GLU A 42 -3.07 -3.16 1.15
N MET A 43 -3.04 -4.28 0.43
CA MET A 43 -2.82 -4.27 -1.03
C MET A 43 -3.93 -3.50 -1.76
N ILE A 44 -5.20 -3.74 -1.39
CA ILE A 44 -6.37 -3.06 -1.96
C ILE A 44 -6.33 -1.57 -1.63
N TYR A 45 -6.05 -1.19 -0.39
CA TYR A 45 -5.92 0.21 0.00
C TYR A 45 -4.77 0.90 -0.73
N LYS A 46 -3.62 0.25 -0.87
CA LYS A 46 -2.48 0.78 -1.63
C LYS A 46 -2.81 0.96 -3.11
N ALA A 47 -3.51 0.00 -3.71
CA ALA A 47 -3.99 0.10 -5.09
C ALA A 47 -5.00 1.25 -5.24
N LEU A 48 -6.06 1.29 -4.42
CA LEU A 48 -7.06 2.36 -4.39
C LEU A 48 -6.41 3.74 -4.20
N LYS A 49 -5.43 3.83 -3.30
CA LYS A 49 -4.69 5.07 -3.04
C LYS A 49 -3.84 5.50 -4.24
N SER A 50 -3.31 4.56 -5.01
CA SER A 50 -2.62 4.85 -6.27
C SER A 50 -3.58 5.28 -7.39
N LEU A 51 -4.85 4.87 -7.33
CA LEU A 51 -5.87 5.32 -8.28
C LEU A 51 -6.43 6.69 -7.93
N GLN A 52 -6.50 7.03 -6.64
CA GLN A 52 -6.95 8.33 -6.17
C GLN A 52 -5.93 9.43 -6.48
N ILE A 53 -6.43 10.53 -7.04
CA ILE A 53 -5.65 11.74 -7.31
C ILE A 53 -5.51 12.48 -5.98
N PHE A 54 -4.42 12.22 -5.26
CA PHE A 54 -4.16 12.88 -3.98
C PHE A 54 -3.38 14.18 -4.12
N THR A 55 -2.62 14.34 -5.20
CA THR A 55 -1.62 15.40 -5.34
C THR A 55 -1.99 16.36 -6.45
N ALA A 56 -1.84 17.67 -6.21
CA ALA A 56 -2.09 18.70 -7.23
C ALA A 56 -1.24 18.47 -8.50
N LEU A 57 -0.02 17.93 -8.34
CA LEU A 57 0.83 17.49 -9.45
C LEU A 57 0.22 16.34 -10.26
N ASP A 58 -0.33 15.31 -9.61
CA ASP A 58 -0.99 14.20 -10.32
C ASP A 58 -2.22 14.67 -11.09
N PHE A 59 -2.96 15.61 -10.52
CA PHE A 59 -4.10 16.24 -11.17
C PHE A 59 -3.67 17.01 -12.42
N LEU A 60 -2.66 17.89 -12.29
CA LEU A 60 -2.12 18.67 -13.41
C LEU A 60 -1.50 17.78 -14.49
N LEU A 61 -0.79 16.72 -14.11
CA LEU A 61 -0.21 15.76 -15.06
C LEU A 61 -1.30 15.03 -15.83
N ARG A 62 -2.35 14.54 -15.16
CA ARG A 62 -3.46 13.85 -15.83
C ARG A 62 -4.26 14.78 -16.73
N ILE A 63 -4.56 16.01 -16.29
CA ILE A 63 -5.21 17.02 -17.14
C ILE A 63 -4.33 17.36 -18.32
N GLY A 64 -3.04 17.60 -18.09
CA GLY A 64 -2.08 17.92 -19.15
C GLY A 64 -2.01 16.83 -20.21
N VAL A 65 -1.89 15.57 -19.82
CA VAL A 65 -1.87 14.43 -20.75
C VAL A 65 -3.17 14.32 -21.54
N ASN A 66 -4.33 14.45 -20.88
CA ASN A 66 -5.63 14.38 -21.54
C ASN A 66 -5.88 15.58 -22.48
N LEU A 67 -5.45 16.79 -22.09
CA LEU A 67 -5.55 18.00 -22.91
C LEU A 67 -4.66 17.91 -24.16
N VAL A 68 -3.42 17.46 -24.01
CA VAL A 68 -2.50 17.23 -25.13
C VAL A 68 -3.05 16.15 -26.06
N PHE A 69 -3.65 15.08 -25.52
CA PHE A 69 -4.27 14.04 -26.30
C PHE A 69 -5.49 14.55 -27.08
N ALA A 70 -6.38 15.31 -26.43
CA ALA A 70 -7.53 15.94 -27.08
C ALA A 70 -7.10 16.91 -28.19
N TYR A 71 -6.11 17.77 -27.93
CA TYR A 71 -5.55 18.68 -28.93
C TYR A 71 -4.96 17.93 -30.13
N ARG A 72 -4.25 16.81 -29.90
CA ARG A 72 -3.72 15.98 -30.99
C ARG A 72 -4.83 15.33 -31.80
N LEU A 73 -5.90 14.87 -31.14
CA LEU A 73 -7.06 14.27 -31.80
C LEU A 73 -7.82 15.25 -32.68
N THR A 74 -8.07 16.48 -32.18
CA THR A 74 -8.73 17.52 -32.99
C THR A 74 -7.88 17.90 -34.20
N ARG A 75 -6.58 18.09 -34.01
CA ARG A 75 -5.62 18.30 -35.11
C ARG A 75 -5.68 17.19 -36.17
N VAL A 76 -5.68 15.93 -35.75
CA VAL A 76 -5.76 14.78 -36.66
C VAL A 76 -7.11 14.76 -37.38
N ALA A 77 -8.21 15.04 -36.68
CA ALA A 77 -9.54 15.12 -37.28
C ALA A 77 -9.63 16.25 -38.34
N ASP A 78 -9.05 17.42 -38.06
CA ASP A 78 -8.98 18.54 -39.00
C ASP A 78 -8.14 18.18 -40.24
N LEU A 79 -7.02 17.47 -40.06
CA LEU A 79 -6.16 16.96 -41.13
C LEU A 79 -6.84 15.90 -42.03
N VAL A 80 -7.72 15.07 -41.46
CA VAL A 80 -8.52 14.10 -42.23
C VAL A 80 -9.62 14.80 -43.03
N LYS A 81 -10.16 15.92 -42.51
CA LYS A 81 -11.27 16.64 -43.12
C LYS A 81 -10.84 17.55 -44.27
N ASP A 82 -9.61 18.06 -44.24
CA ASP A 82 -9.07 18.92 -45.31
C ASP A 82 -7.59 18.59 -45.62
N PRO A 83 -7.33 17.62 -46.51
CA PRO A 83 -5.97 17.18 -46.84
C PRO A 83 -5.17 18.22 -47.65
N SER A 84 -5.80 19.33 -48.07
CA SER A 84 -5.19 20.38 -48.89
C SER A 84 -4.44 21.45 -48.09
N GLN A 85 -4.70 21.56 -46.78
CA GLN A 85 -3.99 22.48 -45.90
C GLN A 85 -2.59 21.94 -45.58
N ASN A 86 -1.64 22.28 -46.47
CA ASN A 86 -0.19 22.22 -46.32
C ASN A 86 0.33 21.22 -45.28
N VAL A 87 0.85 20.11 -45.79
CA VAL A 87 1.77 19.17 -45.11
C VAL A 87 3.04 19.93 -44.69
N THR A 88 2.91 20.82 -43.72
CA THR A 88 4.03 21.49 -43.06
C THR A 88 4.51 20.48 -42.03
N ARG A 89 5.28 19.49 -42.51
CA ARG A 89 5.99 18.44 -41.75
C ARG A 89 5.51 18.31 -40.30
N LEU A 90 4.43 17.54 -40.10
CA LEU A 90 3.89 17.18 -38.77
C LEU A 90 4.82 16.30 -37.93
N TYR A 91 5.96 15.89 -38.49
CA TYR A 91 7.02 15.26 -37.72
C TYR A 91 7.91 16.36 -37.14
N PRO A 92 7.96 16.56 -35.80
CA PRO A 92 9.04 17.36 -35.24
C PRO A 92 10.35 16.77 -35.75
N LYS A 93 11.24 17.63 -36.29
CA LYS A 93 12.60 17.23 -36.70
C LYS A 93 13.16 16.31 -35.61
N ARG A 94 13.39 15.06 -36.00
CA ARG A 94 13.86 13.91 -35.22
C ARG A 94 14.72 14.32 -34.01
N HIS A 95 14.11 14.52 -32.85
CA HIS A 95 14.85 14.77 -31.61
C HIS A 95 15.30 13.42 -31.03
N HIS A 96 16.20 12.74 -31.75
CA HIS A 96 16.81 11.46 -31.32
C HIS A 96 17.39 11.55 -29.90
N LEU A 97 17.89 12.74 -29.54
CA LEU A 97 18.43 13.02 -28.21
C LEU A 97 17.37 12.92 -27.11
N SER A 98 16.17 13.46 -27.35
CA SER A 98 15.07 13.42 -26.37
C SER A 98 14.48 12.01 -26.27
N ALA A 99 14.30 11.34 -27.40
CA ALA A 99 13.90 9.93 -27.41
C ALA A 99 14.92 9.03 -26.69
N GLY A 100 16.22 9.23 -26.93
CA GLY A 100 17.29 8.51 -26.24
C GLY A 100 17.31 8.75 -24.73
N LEU A 101 17.14 10.01 -24.29
CA LEU A 101 17.01 10.36 -22.87
C LEU A 101 15.81 9.68 -22.21
N LEU A 102 14.64 9.64 -22.88
CA LEU A 102 13.46 8.95 -22.37
C LEU A 102 13.69 7.45 -22.23
N VAL A 103 14.35 6.80 -23.20
CA VAL A 103 14.69 5.37 -23.11
C VAL A 103 15.67 5.11 -21.97
N LEU A 104 16.72 5.92 -21.83
CA LEU A 104 17.68 5.79 -20.72
C LEU A 104 17.02 5.99 -19.37
N PHE A 105 16.13 6.97 -19.25
CA PHE A 105 15.36 7.20 -18.04
C PHE A 105 14.45 6.01 -17.71
N ALA A 106 13.76 5.44 -18.72
CA ALA A 106 12.93 4.26 -18.54
C ALA A 106 13.74 3.04 -18.09
N ILE A 107 14.92 2.80 -18.68
CA ILE A 107 15.84 1.74 -18.25
C ILE A 107 16.28 1.97 -16.80
N GLY A 108 16.66 3.21 -16.46
CA GLY A 108 17.04 3.57 -15.10
C GLY A 108 15.92 3.31 -14.09
N LEU A 109 14.67 3.63 -14.43
CA LEU A 109 13.51 3.32 -13.57
C LEU A 109 13.33 1.82 -13.36
N VAL A 110 13.44 1.02 -14.43
CA VAL A 110 13.32 -0.44 -14.33
C VAL A 110 14.39 -0.99 -13.38
N VAL A 111 15.65 -0.59 -13.56
CA VAL A 111 16.75 -1.02 -12.70
C VAL A 111 16.51 -0.62 -11.24
N VAL A 112 16.11 0.62 -10.98
CA VAL A 112 15.82 1.10 -9.62
C VAL A 112 14.69 0.30 -8.98
N VAL A 113 13.62 0.03 -9.70
CA VAL A 113 12.47 -0.73 -9.19
C VAL A 113 12.86 -2.17 -8.91
N GLU A 114 13.53 -2.83 -9.85
CA GLU A 114 13.94 -4.23 -9.74
C GLU A 114 14.92 -4.42 -8.57
N GLU A 115 15.93 -3.57 -8.47
CA GLU A 115 16.89 -3.62 -7.37
C GLU A 115 16.21 -3.32 -6.02
N SER A 116 15.31 -2.33 -5.96
CA SER A 116 14.56 -2.03 -4.74
C SER A 116 13.70 -3.21 -4.27
N MET A 117 13.07 -3.92 -5.21
CA MET A 117 12.28 -5.13 -4.94
C MET A 117 13.17 -6.26 -4.44
N ARG A 118 14.28 -6.52 -5.14
CA ARG A 118 15.23 -7.60 -4.83
C ARG A 118 15.89 -7.40 -3.48
N THR A 119 16.44 -6.21 -3.20
CA THR A 119 17.14 -5.94 -1.93
C THR A 119 16.18 -6.01 -0.74
N SER A 120 14.97 -5.46 -0.89
CA SER A 120 13.95 -5.51 0.17
C SER A 120 13.45 -6.94 0.41
N ALA A 121 13.32 -7.75 -0.64
CA ALA A 121 12.90 -9.14 -0.51
C ALA A 121 13.92 -9.98 0.26
N LEU A 122 15.22 -9.77 0.01
CA LEU A 122 16.30 -10.46 0.70
C LEU A 122 16.43 -10.02 2.17
N ALA A 123 16.34 -8.71 2.44
CA ALA A 123 16.45 -8.18 3.80
C ALA A 123 15.31 -8.65 4.73
N CYS A 124 14.10 -8.80 4.18
CA CYS A 124 12.92 -9.25 4.93
C CYS A 124 12.65 -10.76 4.85
N LYS A 125 13.52 -11.54 4.20
CA LYS A 125 13.40 -13.01 4.15
C LYS A 125 13.37 -13.70 5.54
N PRO A 126 14.14 -13.25 6.56
CA PRO A 126 14.11 -13.88 7.88
C PRO A 126 12.87 -13.52 8.73
N HIS A 127 12.06 -12.54 8.30
CA HIS A 127 10.91 -12.02 9.05
C HIS A 127 9.59 -12.34 8.31
N PRO A 128 9.04 -13.57 8.43
CA PRO A 128 7.77 -13.94 7.80
C PRO A 128 6.57 -13.11 8.29
N GLU A 129 6.66 -12.53 9.48
CA GLU A 129 5.66 -11.63 10.08
C GLU A 129 5.53 -10.29 9.33
N CYS A 130 6.50 -9.95 8.47
CA CYS A 130 6.43 -8.78 7.61
C CYS A 130 5.65 -9.08 6.32
N ALA A 131 4.35 -8.82 6.34
CA ALA A 131 3.47 -9.05 5.19
C ALA A 131 3.73 -8.10 4.01
N VAL A 132 3.98 -6.82 4.28
CA VAL A 132 4.14 -5.79 3.23
C VAL A 132 5.46 -5.06 3.42
N LYS A 133 6.26 -5.04 2.35
CA LYS A 133 7.60 -4.44 2.30
C LYS A 133 7.54 -3.03 1.69
N ALA A 134 8.43 -2.14 2.11
CA ALA A 134 8.48 -0.77 1.59
C ALA A 134 9.10 -0.66 0.19
N HIS A 135 9.81 -1.69 -0.26
CA HIS A 135 10.53 -1.73 -1.56
C HIS A 135 11.47 -0.55 -1.74
N ARG A 136 12.45 -0.46 -0.86
CA ARG A 136 13.45 0.60 -0.86
C ARG A 136 14.78 0.06 -1.35
N TRP A 137 15.47 0.82 -2.19
CA TRP A 137 16.84 0.49 -2.55
C TRP A 137 17.75 0.76 -1.35
N THR A 138 18.00 -0.27 -0.54
CA THR A 138 18.94 -0.22 0.58
C THR A 138 20.24 -0.88 0.17
N ARG A 139 21.37 -0.24 0.51
CA ARG A 139 22.69 -0.81 0.28
C ARG A 139 22.91 -1.93 1.30
N VAL A 140 22.67 -3.17 0.88
CA VAL A 140 23.01 -4.38 1.67
C VAL A 140 24.54 -4.44 1.76
N ARG A 141 25.11 -3.73 2.74
CA ARG A 141 26.55 -3.73 2.99
C ARG A 141 26.88 -5.07 3.64
N SER A 142 27.52 -5.95 2.87
CA SER A 142 28.26 -7.13 3.32
C SER A 142 27.75 -7.77 4.63
N GLY A 143 26.60 -8.44 4.58
CA GLY A 143 26.16 -9.34 5.65
C GLY A 143 25.29 -8.75 6.77
N SER A 144 25.03 -7.44 6.84
CA SER A 144 24.06 -6.90 7.81
C SER A 144 22.63 -6.91 7.25
N LEU A 145 21.94 -8.06 7.37
CA LEU A 145 20.49 -8.21 7.11
C LEU A 145 19.60 -7.52 8.17
N THR A 146 20.16 -6.59 8.95
CA THR A 146 19.59 -6.19 10.25
C THR A 146 18.45 -5.18 10.16
N GLN A 147 18.12 -4.66 8.98
CA GLN A 147 17.09 -3.63 8.80
C GLN A 147 16.15 -4.00 7.64
N CYS A 148 15.10 -4.76 7.94
CA CYS A 148 14.00 -5.03 7.02
C CYS A 148 13.08 -3.79 6.94
N PRO A 149 12.91 -3.15 5.76
CA PRO A 149 12.01 -2.01 5.61
C PRO A 149 10.57 -2.51 5.51
N CYS A 150 9.97 -2.82 6.65
CA CYS A 150 8.61 -3.35 6.76
C CYS A 150 7.58 -2.22 6.85
N LEU A 151 6.49 -2.32 6.08
CA LEU A 151 5.35 -1.40 6.15
C LEU A 151 4.23 -1.95 7.03
N THR A 152 3.95 -3.25 6.92
CA THR A 152 2.86 -3.92 7.60
C THR A 152 3.38 -5.15 8.30
N LEU A 153 3.30 -5.13 9.64
CA LEU A 153 3.62 -6.23 10.53
C LEU A 153 2.32 -6.92 10.94
N ILE A 154 2.19 -8.21 10.61
CA ILE A 154 1.06 -9.04 11.03
C ILE A 154 1.65 -10.29 11.69
N ASP A 155 1.44 -10.40 12.99
CA ASP A 155 1.75 -11.59 13.76
C ASP A 155 0.52 -12.01 14.56
N GLN A 156 -0.13 -13.05 14.07
CA GLN A 156 -1.37 -13.57 14.62
C GLN A 156 -1.27 -15.07 14.85
N ASP A 157 -1.64 -15.50 16.05
CA ASP A 157 -1.89 -16.91 16.35
C ASP A 157 -3.39 -17.14 16.50
N VAL A 158 -4.10 -17.42 15.39
CA VAL A 158 -5.58 -17.53 15.35
C VAL A 158 -6.10 -18.70 16.19
N ALA A 159 -5.30 -19.77 16.33
CA ALA A 159 -5.72 -21.03 16.92
C ALA A 159 -4.52 -21.69 17.62
N PRO A 160 -4.14 -21.21 18.82
CA PRO A 160 -3.09 -21.85 19.58
C PRO A 160 -3.54 -23.26 19.94
N LYS A 161 -2.59 -24.19 19.85
CA LYS A 161 -2.90 -25.62 19.90
C LYS A 161 -3.24 -26.06 21.31
N ASN A 162 -2.63 -25.41 22.30
CA ASN A 162 -2.70 -25.80 23.69
C ASN A 162 -3.10 -24.63 24.59
N PHE A 163 -3.82 -24.94 25.67
CA PHE A 163 -4.17 -23.97 26.73
C PHE A 163 -2.93 -23.31 27.36
N PHE A 164 -1.82 -24.04 27.48
CA PHE A 164 -0.57 -23.49 28.00
C PHE A 164 0.03 -22.42 27.09
N GLU A 165 0.02 -22.64 25.77
CA GLU A 165 0.47 -21.66 24.76
C GLU A 165 -0.44 -20.43 24.72
N TRP A 166 -1.72 -20.60 25.04
CA TRP A 166 -2.63 -19.47 25.21
C TRP A 166 -2.26 -18.60 26.42
N ILE A 167 -2.06 -19.22 27.60
CA ILE A 167 -1.78 -18.47 28.84
C ILE A 167 -0.39 -17.82 28.80
N HIS A 168 0.57 -18.44 28.10
CA HIS A 168 1.93 -17.92 27.94
C HIS A 168 2.19 -17.59 26.48
N PRO A 169 1.59 -16.51 25.95
CA PRO A 169 1.80 -16.11 24.57
C PRO A 169 3.25 -15.68 24.36
N THR A 170 3.77 -15.94 23.16
CA THR A 170 5.14 -15.55 22.79
C THR A 170 5.30 -14.05 22.86
N ASP A 171 6.39 -13.61 23.50
CA ASP A 171 6.82 -12.21 23.50
C ASP A 171 7.35 -11.81 22.12
N VAL A 172 6.77 -10.75 21.56
CA VAL A 172 7.11 -10.22 20.24
C VAL A 172 7.77 -8.85 20.31
N THR A 173 8.07 -8.36 21.51
CA THR A 173 8.60 -7.01 21.74
C THR A 173 9.91 -6.79 20.96
N ASP A 174 10.85 -7.74 21.03
CA ASP A 174 12.13 -7.66 20.33
C ASP A 174 11.99 -7.67 18.81
N ASN A 175 11.04 -8.46 18.28
CA ASN A 175 10.76 -8.51 16.84
C ASN A 175 10.18 -7.17 16.36
N VAL A 176 9.25 -6.58 17.13
CA VAL A 176 8.67 -5.27 16.84
C VAL A 176 9.75 -4.18 16.88
N VAL A 177 10.64 -4.20 17.89
CA VAL A 177 11.78 -3.29 18.02
C VAL A 177 12.66 -3.38 16.79
N GLN A 178 13.06 -4.59 16.39
CA GLN A 178 13.93 -4.81 15.25
C GLN A 178 13.31 -4.27 13.95
N LEU A 179 12.03 -4.51 13.70
CA LEU A 179 11.34 -4.02 12.49
C LEU A 179 11.07 -2.50 12.55
N ALA A 180 10.85 -1.95 13.74
CA ALA A 180 10.63 -0.52 13.96
C ALA A 180 11.91 0.32 13.78
N THR A 181 13.10 -0.27 13.87
CA THR A 181 14.37 0.46 13.67
C THR A 181 14.46 1.21 12.33
N THR A 182 13.77 0.72 11.30
CA THR A 182 13.73 1.38 9.98
C THR A 182 12.84 2.62 9.93
N GLY A 183 11.90 2.77 10.87
CA GLY A 183 10.94 3.87 10.90
C GLY A 183 9.85 3.80 9.81
N ASP A 184 9.80 2.72 9.03
CA ASP A 184 8.91 2.57 7.87
C ASP A 184 7.54 1.95 8.22
N LEU A 185 7.37 1.41 9.43
CA LEU A 185 6.14 0.74 9.87
C LEU A 185 4.92 1.68 9.84
N ARG A 186 3.81 1.18 9.29
CA ARG A 186 2.54 1.87 9.15
C ARG A 186 1.40 1.16 9.86
N THR A 187 1.37 -0.16 9.76
CA THR A 187 0.30 -0.99 10.31
C THR A 187 0.91 -2.12 11.12
N ILE A 188 0.43 -2.30 12.34
CA ILE A 188 0.83 -3.37 13.26
C ILE A 188 -0.43 -4.08 13.74
N GLN A 189 -0.48 -5.39 13.50
CA GLN A 189 -1.55 -6.25 13.98
C GLN A 189 -0.94 -7.41 14.78
N LEU A 190 -1.23 -7.42 16.07
CA LEU A 190 -0.79 -8.44 17.01
C LEU A 190 -2.01 -9.11 17.62
N ILE A 191 -2.14 -10.41 17.43
CA ILE A 191 -3.26 -11.19 17.97
C ILE A 191 -2.68 -12.38 18.72
N ASN A 192 -3.05 -12.50 20.00
CA ASN A 192 -2.61 -13.59 20.88
C ASN A 192 -1.09 -13.61 21.10
N ARG A 193 -0.46 -12.44 21.07
CA ARG A 193 0.98 -12.23 21.31
C ARG A 193 1.20 -11.34 22.53
N TYR A 194 2.24 -11.63 23.31
CA TYR A 194 2.57 -10.80 24.47
C TYR A 194 3.27 -9.53 24.01
N PHE A 195 2.66 -8.39 24.29
CA PHE A 195 3.20 -7.06 23.95
C PHE A 195 2.83 -6.07 25.07
N PRO A 196 3.65 -5.99 26.14
CA PRO A 196 3.29 -5.27 27.36
C PRO A 196 3.55 -3.77 27.27
N GLU A 197 4.64 -3.37 26.62
CA GLU A 197 5.09 -1.99 26.55
C GLU A 197 5.33 -1.55 25.11
N LEU A 198 5.08 -0.27 24.85
CA LEU A 198 5.31 0.31 23.53
C LEU A 198 6.79 0.74 23.41
N PRO A 199 7.61 0.08 22.58
CA PRO A 199 9.03 0.41 22.45
C PRO A 199 9.24 1.82 21.91
N ASN A 200 10.35 2.44 22.32
CA ASN A 200 10.68 3.82 21.95
C ASN A 200 10.94 3.96 20.45
N GLU A 201 11.40 2.89 19.80
CA GLU A 201 11.67 2.80 18.36
C GLU A 201 10.40 3.06 17.54
N LEU A 202 9.21 2.71 18.04
CA LEU A 202 7.94 3.02 17.37
C LEU A 202 7.67 4.52 17.27
N ARG A 203 8.27 5.34 18.16
CA ARG A 203 8.18 6.80 18.04
C ARG A 203 8.95 7.34 16.83
N SER A 204 9.90 6.57 16.30
CA SER A 204 10.61 6.89 15.05
C SER A 204 9.70 6.76 13.82
N CYS A 205 8.67 5.90 13.91
CA CYS A 205 7.73 5.62 12.83
C CYS A 205 6.72 6.77 12.63
N ARG A 206 7.09 7.80 11.86
CA ARG A 206 6.24 8.98 11.60
C ARG A 206 4.96 8.70 10.80
N HIS A 207 4.84 7.51 10.23
CA HIS A 207 3.73 7.12 9.36
C HIS A 207 2.89 5.97 9.93
N LEU A 208 3.00 5.69 11.24
CA LEU A 208 2.14 4.73 11.92
C LEU A 208 0.68 5.20 11.87
N ARG A 209 -0.21 4.36 11.34
CA ARG A 209 -1.65 4.64 11.15
C ARG A 209 -2.52 3.73 11.99
N HIS A 210 -2.17 2.44 12.06
CA HIS A 210 -2.99 1.42 12.68
C HIS A 210 -2.13 0.56 13.59
N LEU A 211 -2.51 0.51 14.86
CA LEU A 211 -1.97 -0.42 15.85
C LEU A 211 -3.15 -1.16 16.45
N CYS A 212 -3.24 -2.45 16.20
CA CYS A 212 -4.26 -3.33 16.74
C CYS A 212 -3.58 -4.42 17.57
N VAL A 213 -3.87 -4.43 18.87
CA VAL A 213 -3.42 -5.47 19.78
C VAL A 213 -4.65 -6.12 20.38
N CYS A 214 -4.91 -7.38 20.00
CA CYS A 214 -6.06 -8.12 20.48
C CYS A 214 -5.61 -9.26 21.40
N TYR A 215 -6.19 -9.27 22.59
CA TYR A 215 -6.08 -10.37 23.53
C TYR A 215 -7.48 -10.96 23.71
N TYR A 216 -7.63 -12.24 23.40
CA TYR A 216 -8.76 -13.01 23.90
C TYR A 216 -8.49 -13.33 25.38
N ARG A 217 -9.15 -12.58 26.26
CA ARG A 217 -9.30 -12.98 27.65
C ARG A 217 -10.65 -13.68 27.75
N SER A 218 -10.65 -15.01 27.87
CA SER A 218 -11.86 -15.73 28.26
C SER A 218 -12.22 -15.24 29.65
N SER A 219 -13.37 -14.58 29.79
CA SER A 219 -13.96 -14.25 31.08
C SER A 219 -14.37 -15.53 31.79
N LEU A 220 -13.40 -16.17 32.42
CA LEU A 220 -13.56 -17.18 33.46
C LEU A 220 -12.87 -16.66 34.73
N ASP A 221 -13.03 -15.36 35.00
CA ASP A 221 -12.91 -14.84 36.36
C ASP A 221 -14.28 -15.07 37.03
N LEU A 222 -14.54 -16.34 37.35
CA LEU A 222 -15.51 -16.74 38.38
C LEU A 222 -14.72 -16.74 39.68
N ASN A 223 -14.76 -15.61 40.38
CA ASN A 223 -14.64 -15.53 41.85
C ASN A 223 -15.28 -14.25 42.34
#